data_AF-A0A4U9HC49-F1
#
_entry.id   AF-A0A4U9HC49-F1
#
_cell.length_a   1.000
_cell.length_b   1.000
_cell.length_c   1.000
_cell.angle_alpha   90.00
_cell.angle_beta   90.00
_cell.angle_gamma   90.00
#
_symmetry.space_group_name_H-M   'P 1'
#
loop_
_entity.id
_entity.type
_entity.pdbx_description
1 polymer ?
#
loop_
_entity_poly.entity_id
_entity_poly.type
_entity_poly.pdbx_seq_one_letter_code
_entity_poly.pdbx_strand_id
1 'polypeptide(L)'
;MAAILLPLKNCQSCGVKITYSIVSIPAKGTIHFNRYVNVCCSLIRDNHTQISHIAGDLSMNTSPWNKDRIISQKRPLQISHIWGIRIRLELEGKTRDLAQFNMALDSKLRSCDLVKLKVADVANGSSISSRATVLQQKTGSPVQFEITKGTREAVAALIKLGNLHTKKLLVSVSNRS
;
A
#
# COMPACT_ATOMS: atom_id res chain seq x y z
N MET A 1 35.48 4.59 -20.39
CA MET A 1 34.03 4.67 -20.09
C MET A 1 33.30 4.55 -21.41
N ALA A 2 32.77 3.39 -21.75
CA ALA A 2 31.99 3.20 -22.96
C ALA A 2 30.50 3.27 -22.61
N ALA A 3 29.78 4.24 -23.15
CA ALA A 3 28.33 4.28 -23.12
C ALA A 3 27.81 3.56 -24.37
N ILE A 4 27.15 2.43 -24.19
CA ILE A 4 26.49 1.74 -25.30
C ILE A 4 25.02 2.16 -25.31
N LEU A 5 24.62 2.88 -26.35
CA LEU A 5 23.21 3.13 -26.69
C LEU A 5 22.66 1.87 -27.38
N LEU A 6 21.81 1.10 -26.69
CA LEU A 6 21.11 -0.03 -27.31
C LEU A 6 19.88 0.46 -28.09
N PRO A 7 19.55 -0.15 -29.24
CA PRO A 7 18.43 0.29 -30.08
C PRO A 7 17.08 0.03 -29.40
N LEU A 8 16.21 1.01 -29.57
CA LEU A 8 14.85 1.11 -29.05
C LEU A 8 13.99 -0.07 -29.53
N LYS A 9 13.28 -0.74 -28.61
CA LYS A 9 12.15 -1.60 -28.98
C LYS A 9 10.86 -0.93 -28.51
N ASN A 10 9.98 -0.63 -29.48
CA ASN A 10 8.66 -0.06 -29.22
C ASN A 10 7.80 -1.07 -28.46
N CYS A 11 7.23 -0.63 -27.33
CA CYS A 11 6.20 -1.40 -26.62
C CYS A 11 4.87 -1.22 -27.36
N GLN A 12 4.51 -2.19 -28.21
CA GLN A 12 3.28 -2.14 -29.03
C GLN A 12 1.96 -2.17 -28.22
N SER A 13 1.99 -2.32 -26.89
CA SER A 13 0.77 -2.45 -26.08
C SER A 13 0.32 -1.16 -25.36
N CYS A 14 1.15 -0.11 -25.25
CA CYS A 14 0.77 1.04 -24.40
C CYS A 14 1.17 2.44 -24.90
N GLY A 15 1.92 2.59 -25.98
CA GLY A 15 2.15 3.90 -26.61
C GLY A 15 2.85 4.98 -25.75
N VAL A 16 3.27 4.68 -24.52
CA VAL A 16 3.95 5.63 -23.63
C VAL A 16 5.46 5.59 -23.86
N LYS A 17 6.05 6.75 -24.17
CA LYS A 17 7.51 6.94 -24.27
C LYS A 17 8.13 6.93 -22.87
N ILE A 18 8.95 5.93 -22.55
CA ILE A 18 9.75 5.91 -21.32
C ILE A 18 11.06 6.65 -21.62
N THR A 19 11.28 7.77 -20.95
CA THR A 19 12.53 8.53 -20.98
C THR A 19 13.58 7.88 -20.07
N TYR A 20 14.63 7.32 -20.69
CA TYR A 20 16.00 7.02 -20.24
C TYR A 20 16.26 6.76 -18.73
N SER A 21 16.95 5.64 -18.46
CA SER A 21 17.68 5.42 -17.21
C SER A 21 19.19 5.41 -17.51
N ILE A 22 19.95 6.29 -16.85
CA ILE A 22 21.42 6.23 -16.84
C ILE A 22 21.81 5.17 -15.82
N VAL A 23 22.50 4.11 -16.25
CA VAL A 23 23.06 3.09 -15.36
C VAL A 23 24.57 3.27 -15.31
N SER A 24 25.10 3.65 -14.15
CA SER A 24 26.53 3.52 -13.85
C SER A 24 26.82 2.07 -13.45
N ILE A 25 27.71 1.40 -14.18
CA ILE A 25 28.13 0.02 -13.93
C ILE A 25 29.47 0.05 -13.16
N PRO A 26 29.56 -0.45 -11.91
CA PRO A 26 30.85 -0.72 -11.28
C PRO A 26 31.49 -1.99 -11.85
N ALA A 27 32.82 -1.97 -11.95
CA ALA A 27 33.64 -2.76 -12.87
C ALA A 27 33.76 -4.27 -12.62
N LYS A 28 33.05 -4.89 -11.67
CA LYS A 28 33.16 -6.34 -11.43
C LYS A 28 31.86 -6.96 -10.93
N GLY A 29 31.29 -7.86 -11.74
CA GLY A 29 30.75 -9.12 -11.26
C GLY A 29 29.25 -9.23 -11.04
N THR A 30 28.56 -9.65 -12.11
CA THR A 30 27.33 -10.48 -12.12
C THR A 30 26.00 -9.79 -11.83
N ILE A 31 25.24 -9.57 -12.93
CA ILE A 31 23.83 -9.18 -12.93
C ILE A 31 22.98 -10.45 -12.78
N HIS A 32 22.20 -10.56 -11.71
CA HIS A 32 21.11 -11.53 -11.63
C HIS A 32 19.77 -10.83 -11.87
N PHE A 33 19.26 -10.95 -13.10
CA PHE A 33 17.84 -10.77 -13.39
C PHE A 33 17.14 -12.10 -13.08
N ASN A 34 16.19 -12.12 -12.14
CA ASN A 34 15.08 -13.06 -12.27
C ASN A 34 13.75 -12.36 -12.00
N ARG A 35 13.05 -12.21 -13.12
CA ARG A 35 11.69 -11.76 -13.28
C ARG A 35 10.81 -13.00 -13.21
N TYR A 36 10.04 -13.16 -12.13
CA TYR A 36 8.77 -13.89 -12.19
C TYR A 36 7.71 -13.03 -11.51
N VAL A 37 7.09 -12.19 -12.33
CA VAL A 37 5.86 -11.49 -11.99
C VAL A 37 4.74 -12.33 -12.59
N ASN A 38 3.93 -12.98 -11.75
CA ASN A 38 2.64 -13.48 -12.17
C ASN A 38 1.67 -12.28 -12.26
N VAL A 39 1.54 -11.74 -13.47
CA VAL A 39 0.38 -10.93 -13.88
C VAL A 39 -0.20 -11.63 -15.09
N CYS A 40 -1.26 -12.41 -14.87
CA CYS A 40 -2.21 -12.75 -15.90
C CYS A 40 -3.61 -12.58 -15.32
N CYS A 41 -4.20 -11.41 -15.54
CA CYS A 41 -5.63 -11.17 -15.35
C CYS A 41 -6.13 -10.25 -16.48
N SER A 42 -5.73 -10.56 -17.73
CA SER A 42 -6.12 -9.77 -18.90
C SER A 42 -6.41 -10.61 -20.15
N LEU A 43 -6.77 -11.88 -20.00
CA LEU A 43 -7.25 -12.71 -21.12
C LEU A 43 -8.67 -13.25 -20.90
N ILE A 44 -9.53 -12.48 -20.23
CA ILE A 44 -10.98 -12.72 -20.26
C ILE A 44 -11.66 -11.36 -20.32
N ARG A 45 -11.84 -10.84 -21.53
CA ARG A 45 -12.94 -9.93 -21.89
C ARG A 45 -12.88 -9.68 -23.40
N ASP A 46 -13.21 -10.71 -24.15
CA ASP A 46 -13.80 -10.57 -25.48
C ASP A 46 -14.75 -11.75 -25.64
N ASN A 47 -16.03 -11.51 -25.36
CA ASN A 47 -17.23 -12.19 -25.86
C ASN A 47 -18.38 -11.96 -24.88
N HIS A 48 -18.88 -10.72 -24.87
CA HIS A 48 -20.22 -10.43 -24.36
C HIS A 48 -21.12 -10.29 -25.58
N THR A 49 -21.68 -11.39 -26.07
CA THR A 49 -22.95 -11.39 -26.79
C THR A 49 -23.49 -12.82 -26.86
N GLN A 50 -24.72 -12.97 -26.35
CA GLN A 50 -25.56 -14.17 -26.30
C GLN A 50 -25.20 -15.21 -25.23
N ILE A 51 -26.00 -15.23 -24.16
CA ILE A 51 -26.83 -16.36 -23.69
C ILE A 51 -27.67 -15.80 -22.53
N SER A 52 -28.90 -15.37 -22.84
CA SER A 52 -29.91 -14.89 -21.89
C SER A 52 -30.90 -15.98 -21.49
N HIS A 53 -30.54 -17.26 -21.62
CA HIS A 53 -31.43 -18.37 -21.32
C HIS A 53 -30.64 -19.53 -20.72
N ILE A 54 -30.28 -19.47 -19.42
CA ILE A 54 -30.42 -20.55 -18.42
C ILE A 54 -30.27 -19.85 -17.07
N ALA A 55 -31.39 -19.55 -16.41
CA ALA A 55 -31.40 -19.17 -15.00
C ALA A 55 -31.13 -20.44 -14.18
N GLY A 56 -29.95 -20.50 -13.55
CA GLY A 56 -29.57 -21.62 -12.69
C GLY A 56 -28.17 -21.40 -12.11
N ASP A 57 -28.15 -20.85 -10.89
CA ASP A 57 -27.07 -20.99 -9.90
C ASP A 57 -25.61 -20.80 -10.36
N LEU A 58 -25.12 -19.57 -10.30
CA LEU A 58 -23.71 -19.30 -10.02
C LEU A 58 -23.63 -18.21 -8.95
N SER A 59 -24.03 -18.58 -7.73
CA SER A 59 -23.50 -17.99 -6.52
C SER A 59 -21.96 -17.97 -6.65
N MET A 60 -21.37 -16.78 -6.81
CA MET A 60 -19.93 -16.61 -6.64
C MET A 60 -19.61 -16.97 -5.19
N ASN A 61 -19.29 -18.24 -4.99
CA ASN A 61 -18.96 -18.81 -3.70
C ASN A 61 -17.61 -18.23 -3.27
N THR A 62 -17.63 -17.00 -2.74
CA THR A 62 -16.48 -16.34 -2.10
C THR A 62 -16.26 -16.98 -0.74
N SER A 63 -16.03 -18.29 -0.74
CA SER A 63 -15.56 -18.99 0.44
C SER A 63 -14.23 -18.33 0.84
N PRO A 64 -14.08 -17.88 2.09
CA PRO A 64 -12.87 -17.20 2.52
C PRO A 64 -11.65 -18.12 2.32
N TRP A 65 -10.48 -17.53 2.07
CA TRP A 65 -9.26 -18.28 1.73
C TRP A 65 -8.84 -19.34 2.77
N ASN A 66 -9.40 -19.24 3.97
CA ASN A 66 -9.15 -20.11 5.11
C ASN A 66 -10.35 -20.99 5.49
N LYS A 67 -11.39 -21.09 4.67
CA LYS A 67 -12.54 -21.96 4.95
C LYS A 67 -12.04 -23.38 5.22
N ASP A 68 -12.57 -23.99 6.28
CA ASP A 68 -12.24 -25.33 6.75
C ASP A 68 -10.77 -25.55 7.18
N ARG A 69 -10.01 -24.46 7.38
CA ARG A 69 -8.63 -24.51 7.91
C ARG A 69 -8.54 -23.85 9.28
N ILE A 70 -8.17 -24.62 10.31
CA ILE A 70 -7.79 -24.06 11.61
C ILE A 70 -6.42 -23.38 11.46
N ILE A 71 -6.42 -22.05 11.41
CA ILE A 71 -5.17 -21.28 11.40
C ILE A 71 -4.68 -21.18 12.83
N SER A 72 -3.58 -21.87 13.13
CA SER A 72 -2.86 -21.70 14.40
C SER A 72 -2.30 -20.28 14.54
N GLN A 73 -1.95 -19.90 15.77
CA GLN A 73 -1.41 -18.57 16.06
C GLN A 73 -0.20 -18.26 15.16
N LYS A 74 -0.25 -17.13 14.46
CA LYS A 74 0.90 -16.64 13.68
C LYS A 74 1.97 -16.12 14.63
N ARG A 75 3.24 -16.39 14.30
CA ARG A 75 4.37 -15.81 15.04
C ARG A 75 4.35 -14.28 14.94
N PRO A 76 4.67 -13.55 16.02
CA PRO A 76 4.82 -12.11 15.95
C PRO A 76 5.86 -11.67 14.92
N LEU A 77 5.67 -10.49 14.34
CA LEU A 77 6.64 -9.88 13.42
C LEU A 77 7.94 -9.58 14.17
N GLN A 78 9.07 -9.98 13.59
CA GLN A 78 10.40 -9.66 14.09
C GLN A 78 10.74 -8.19 13.81
N ILE A 79 11.55 -7.57 14.67
CA ILE A 79 11.99 -6.18 14.50
C ILE A 79 12.71 -5.98 13.16
N SER A 80 13.51 -6.98 12.72
CA SER A 80 14.19 -6.96 11.42
C SER A 80 13.21 -6.91 10.24
N HIS A 81 12.09 -7.61 10.33
CA HIS A 81 11.04 -7.57 9.29
C HIS A 81 10.36 -6.20 9.24
N ILE A 82 10.10 -5.59 10.41
CA ILE A 82 9.52 -4.24 10.48
C ILE A 82 10.45 -3.23 9.80
N TRP A 83 11.74 -3.28 10.11
CA TRP A 83 12.76 -2.46 9.47
C TRP A 83 12.84 -2.68 7.96
N GLY A 84 12.85 -3.95 7.52
CA GLY A 84 12.89 -4.29 6.10
C GLY A 84 11.68 -3.77 5.33
N ILE A 85 10.47 -3.85 5.92
CA ILE A 85 9.26 -3.29 5.32
C ILE A 85 9.37 -1.77 5.23
N ARG A 86 9.78 -1.10 6.32
CA ARG A 86 9.91 0.36 6.36
C ARG A 86 10.87 0.88 5.28
N ILE A 87 12.07 0.32 5.21
CA ILE A 87 13.09 0.72 4.21
C ILE A 87 12.55 0.54 2.79
N ARG A 88 11.89 -0.57 2.49
CA ARG A 88 11.33 -0.80 1.15
C ARG A 88 10.29 0.24 0.77
N LEU A 89 9.39 0.59 1.69
CA LEU A 89 8.38 1.62 1.46
C LEU A 89 9.00 3.02 1.27
N GLU A 90 10.05 3.34 2.01
CA GLU A 90 10.82 4.58 1.87
C GLU A 90 11.52 4.66 0.51
N LEU A 91 12.23 3.60 0.09
CA LEU A 91 12.94 3.54 -1.19
C LEU A 91 12.00 3.59 -2.40
N GLU A 92 10.81 2.97 -2.30
CA GLU A 92 9.80 3.01 -3.34
C GLU A 92 9.00 4.33 -3.37
N GLY A 93 9.23 5.23 -2.41
CA GLY A 93 8.49 6.50 -2.31
C GLY A 93 7.00 6.32 -2.01
N LYS A 94 6.59 5.20 -1.41
CA LYS A 94 5.18 4.90 -1.08
C LYS A 94 4.75 5.62 0.20
N THR A 95 4.65 6.94 0.14
CA THR A 95 4.38 7.80 1.31
C THR A 95 3.09 7.43 2.05
N ARG A 96 2.01 7.10 1.34
CA ARG A 96 0.74 6.67 1.96
C ARG A 96 0.91 5.39 2.77
N ASP A 97 1.49 4.37 2.15
CA ASP A 97 1.64 3.05 2.75
C ASP A 97 2.63 3.10 3.94
N LEU A 98 3.70 3.90 3.82
CA LEU A 98 4.65 4.16 4.90
C LEU A 98 3.98 4.83 6.10
N ALA A 99 3.20 5.89 5.88
CA ALA A 99 2.49 6.59 6.94
C ALA A 99 1.47 5.68 7.63
N GLN A 100 0.71 4.90 6.85
CA GLN A 100 -0.25 3.94 7.40
C GLN A 100 0.44 2.82 8.18
N PHE A 101 1.54 2.26 7.68
CA PHE A 101 2.29 1.21 8.35
C PHE A 101 2.85 1.69 9.68
N ASN A 102 3.50 2.86 9.69
CA ASN A 102 4.04 3.47 10.90
C ASN A 102 2.93 3.80 11.92
N MET A 103 1.80 4.35 11.48
CA MET A 103 0.66 4.63 12.34
C MET A 103 0.05 3.35 12.95
N ALA A 104 0.00 2.24 12.19
CA ALA A 104 -0.51 0.97 12.69
C ALA A 104 0.36 0.40 13.83
N LEU A 105 1.69 0.53 13.72
CA LEU A 105 2.64 0.07 14.73
C LEU A 105 2.53 0.88 16.03
N ASP A 106 2.47 2.20 15.91
CA ASP A 106 2.44 3.12 17.06
C ASP A 106 1.09 3.04 17.79
N SER A 107 -0.02 3.06 17.05
CA SER A 107 -1.36 3.16 17.61
C SER A 107 -1.95 1.83 18.07
N LYS A 108 -1.50 0.72 17.48
CA LYS A 108 -2.05 -0.63 17.68
C LYS A 108 -3.57 -0.69 17.50
N LEU A 109 -4.13 0.21 16.70
CA LEU A 109 -5.56 0.25 16.41
C LEU A 109 -5.99 -0.95 15.58
N ARG A 110 -7.27 -1.29 15.67
CA ARG A 110 -7.88 -2.26 14.75
C ARG A 110 -7.86 -1.66 13.36
N SER A 111 -7.73 -2.50 12.33
CA SER A 111 -7.66 -2.04 10.95
C SER A 111 -8.87 -1.18 10.56
N CYS A 112 -10.07 -1.48 11.06
CA CYS A 112 -11.28 -0.69 10.83
C CYS A 112 -11.27 0.69 11.49
N ASP A 113 -10.61 0.84 12.65
CA ASP A 113 -10.43 2.12 13.33
C ASP A 113 -9.33 2.94 12.62
N LEU A 114 -8.23 2.28 12.22
CA LEU A 114 -7.12 2.91 11.52
C LEU A 114 -7.52 3.53 10.17
N VAL A 115 -8.31 2.84 9.35
CA VAL A 115 -8.76 3.36 8.04
C VAL A 115 -9.78 4.50 8.17
N LYS A 116 -10.40 4.67 9.33
CA LYS A 116 -11.35 5.75 9.62
C LYS A 116 -10.71 6.94 10.35
N LEU A 117 -9.42 6.85 10.66
CA LEU A 117 -8.66 7.92 11.31
C LEU A 117 -8.66 9.18 10.44
N LYS A 118 -9.00 10.33 11.03
CA LYS A 118 -9.03 11.63 10.34
C LYS A 118 -7.75 12.41 10.58
N VAL A 119 -7.48 13.38 9.71
CA VAL A 119 -6.37 14.32 9.91
C VAL A 119 -6.53 15.08 11.22
N ALA A 120 -7.74 15.51 11.57
CA ALA A 120 -8.03 16.21 12.83
C ALA A 120 -7.72 15.39 14.10
N ASP A 121 -7.69 14.05 14.02
CA ASP A 121 -7.42 13.20 15.17
C ASP A 121 -5.93 13.19 15.54
N VAL A 122 -5.05 13.55 14.59
CA VAL A 122 -3.59 13.46 14.74
C VAL A 122 -2.86 14.78 14.51
N ALA A 123 -3.47 15.75 13.84
CA ALA A 123 -2.85 17.00 13.43
C ALA A 123 -3.63 18.20 13.94
N ASN A 124 -2.90 19.13 14.56
CA ASN A 124 -3.42 20.42 15.00
C ASN A 124 -2.79 21.51 14.13
N GLY A 125 -3.60 22.09 13.24
CA GLY A 125 -3.15 23.10 12.27
C GLY A 125 -2.09 22.53 11.31
N SER A 126 -0.89 23.11 11.33
CA SER A 126 0.26 22.70 10.51
C SER A 126 1.14 21.63 11.16
N SER A 127 0.87 21.28 12.43
CA SER A 127 1.72 20.40 13.23
C SER A 127 1.06 19.05 13.51
N ILE A 128 1.84 17.97 13.49
CA ILE A 128 1.38 16.64 13.90
C ILE A 128 1.61 16.48 15.40
N SER A 129 0.54 16.16 16.13
CA SER A 129 0.58 15.95 17.58
C SER A 129 1.47 14.77 17.95
N SER A 130 2.12 14.84 19.11
CA SER A 130 2.88 13.72 19.67
C SER A 130 1.98 12.62 20.25
N ARG A 131 0.71 12.93 20.54
CA ARG A 131 -0.30 11.96 20.98
C ARG A 131 -1.60 12.17 20.25
N ALA A 132 -2.34 11.09 20.02
CA ALA A 132 -3.69 11.13 19.47
C ALA A 132 -4.63 10.31 20.35
N THR A 133 -5.90 10.70 20.35
CA THR A 133 -6.97 10.00 21.07
C THR A 133 -8.06 9.64 20.07
N VAL A 134 -8.39 8.34 19.99
CA VAL A 134 -9.37 7.81 19.04
C VAL A 134 -10.40 6.97 19.79
N LEU A 135 -11.67 7.15 19.46
CA LEU A 135 -12.75 6.31 19.98
C LEU A 135 -12.75 4.95 19.27
N GLN A 136 -12.53 3.87 20.01
CA GLN A 136 -12.60 2.53 19.41
C GLN A 136 -14.04 2.15 19.08
N GLN A 137 -14.31 1.75 17.84
CA GLN A 137 -15.68 1.37 17.42
C GLN A 137 -16.23 0.18 18.21
N LYS A 138 -15.37 -0.79 18.54
CA LYS A 138 -15.82 -2.02 19.20
C LYS A 138 -16.29 -1.77 20.63
N THR A 139 -15.58 -0.92 21.37
CA THR A 139 -15.80 -0.72 22.82
C THR A 139 -16.46 0.61 23.13
N GLY A 140 -16.51 1.54 22.18
CA GLY A 140 -16.96 2.91 22.41
C GLY A 140 -16.07 3.70 23.38
N SER A 141 -14.87 3.20 23.69
CA SER A 141 -13.98 3.82 24.68
C SER A 141 -12.87 4.63 23.98
N PRO A 142 -12.48 5.80 24.52
CA PRO A 142 -11.36 6.56 23.99
C PRO A 142 -10.05 5.85 24.29
N VAL A 143 -9.18 5.74 23.29
CA VAL A 143 -7.84 5.19 23.43
C VAL A 143 -6.84 6.24 22.98
N GLN A 144 -5.90 6.55 23.88
CA GLN A 144 -4.79 7.45 23.60
C GLN A 144 -3.54 6.64 23.26
N PHE A 145 -2.78 7.10 22.27
CA PHE A 145 -1.50 6.51 21.88
C PHE A 145 -0.49 7.60 21.52
N GLU A 146 0.79 7.25 21.61
CA GLU A 146 1.90 8.12 21.22
C GLU A 146 2.22 7.95 19.73
N ILE A 147 2.60 9.05 19.09
CA ILE A 147 3.01 9.08 17.69
C ILE A 147 4.50 9.38 17.65
N THR A 148 5.28 8.40 17.21
CA THR A 148 6.74 8.53 17.15
C THR A 148 7.16 9.59 16.13
N LYS A 149 8.38 10.12 16.27
CA LYS A 149 8.92 11.15 15.37
C LYS A 149 8.85 10.73 13.89
N GLY A 150 9.28 9.50 13.56
CA GLY A 150 9.23 9.00 12.19
C GLY A 150 7.80 8.88 11.63
N THR A 151 6.84 8.51 12.47
CA THR A 151 5.42 8.49 12.07
C THR A 151 4.90 9.90 11.80
N ARG A 152 5.26 10.87 12.64
CA ARG A 152 4.87 12.29 12.43
C ARG A 152 5.43 12.84 11.12
N GLU A 153 6.67 12.52 10.78
CA GLU A 153 7.30 12.93 9.52
C GLU A 153 6.60 12.29 8.31
N ALA A 154 6.34 10.98 8.36
CA ALA A 154 5.63 10.28 7.29
C ALA A 154 4.19 10.80 7.09
N VAL A 155 3.47 11.06 8.19
CA VAL A 155 2.12 11.64 8.15
C VAL A 155 2.14 13.07 7.62
N ALA A 156 3.09 13.90 8.03
CA ALA A 156 3.24 15.26 7.52
C ALA A 156 3.52 15.26 6.01
N ALA A 157 4.38 14.35 5.54
CA ALA A 157 4.63 14.17 4.11
C ALA A 157 3.37 13.75 3.35
N LEU A 158 2.56 12.85 3.91
CA LEU A 158 1.29 12.43 3.31
C LEU A 158 0.27 13.57 3.22
N ILE A 159 0.11 14.35 4.30
CA ILE A 159 -0.82 15.49 4.32
C ILE A 159 -0.41 16.55 3.29
N LYS A 160 0.89 16.85 3.19
CA LYS A 160 1.45 17.77 2.19
C LYS A 160 1.22 17.25 0.77
N LEU A 161 1.49 15.97 0.52
CA LEU A 161 1.32 15.35 -0.80
C LEU A 161 -0.14 15.35 -1.27
N GLY A 162 -1.08 15.07 -0.36
CA GLY A 162 -2.50 14.95 -0.69
C GLY A 162 -3.33 16.23 -0.50
N ASN A 163 -2.71 17.34 -0.09
CA ASN A 163 -3.36 18.57 0.38
C ASN A 163 -4.58 18.27 1.27
N LEU A 164 -4.39 17.42 2.28
CA LEU A 164 -5.50 16.85 3.05
C LEU A 164 -6.02 17.88 4.06
N HIS A 165 -7.32 18.15 4.02
CA HIS A 165 -8.00 18.98 5.01
C HIS A 165 -8.39 18.19 6.26
N THR A 166 -8.62 18.89 7.37
CA THR A 166 -8.87 18.33 8.72
C THR A 166 -9.98 17.26 8.77
N LYS A 167 -11.06 17.42 8.00
CA LYS A 167 -12.20 16.48 7.97
C LYS A 167 -11.93 15.20 7.15
N LYS A 168 -10.85 15.16 6.37
CA LYS A 168 -10.55 14.05 5.47
C LYS A 168 -9.93 12.89 6.26
N LEU A 169 -10.17 11.67 5.78
CA LEU A 169 -9.49 10.48 6.25
C LEU A 169 -7.99 10.61 5.98
N LEU A 170 -7.19 10.29 7.00
CA LEU A 170 -5.74 10.27 6.91
C LEU A 170 -5.27 9.18 5.95
N VAL A 171 -5.89 8.01 6.04
CA VAL A 171 -5.68 6.89 5.11
C VAL A 171 -6.90 6.79 4.21
N SER A 172 -6.76 7.22 2.96
CA SER A 172 -7.77 6.95 1.93
C SER A 172 -7.55 5.55 1.37
N VAL A 173 -8.56 4.70 1.48
CA VAL A 173 -8.64 3.51 0.63
C VAL A 173 -8.97 4.02 -0.77
N SER A 174 -8.01 3.96 -1.69
CA SER A 174 -8.29 4.23 -3.09
C SER A 174 -9.31 3.19 -3.57
N ASN A 175 -10.58 3.57 -3.68
CA ASN A 175 -11.56 2.78 -4.40
C ASN A 175 -11.03 2.62 -5.83
N ARG A 176 -10.52 1.44 -6.16
CA ARG A 176 -10.32 1.02 -7.54
C ARG A 176 -11.71 0.67 -8.07
N SER A 177 -12.37 1.68 -8.63
CA SER A 177 -13.50 1.56 -9.54
C SER A 177 -13.05 0.97 -10.88
#